data_AF-A0A2W6A4C1-F1
#
_entry.id   AF-A0A2W6A4C1-F1
#
_cell.length_a   1.000
_cell.length_b   1.000
_cell.length_c   1.000
_cell.angle_alpha   90.00
_cell.angle_beta   90.00
_cell.angle_gamma   90.00
#
_symmetry.space_group_name_H-M   'P 1'
#
loop_
_entity.id
_entity.type
_entity.pdbx_description
1 polymer ?
#
loop_
_entity_poly.entity_id
_entity_poly.type
_entity_poly.pdbx_seq_one_letter_code
_entity_poly.pdbx_strand_id
1 'polypeptide(L)'
;MIVAESGYLDRPVTVDPVDTFAEPVKLNIRPGETYQRIDLLRALLVKSANDVARCLARDNAGSVEAFAEKMNGKAQQLGATHSHFLNPNGLPIPGQYSTARDLSVIARAAYANPTIRSIVCLPQLV
;
A
#
# COMPACT_ATOMS: atom_id res chain seq x y z
N MET A 1 5.43 -2.06 1.76
CA MET A 1 6.30 -2.60 2.84
C MET A 1 5.51 -3.25 3.96
N ILE A 2 4.66 -2.52 4.68
CA ILE A 2 3.85 -3.06 5.81
C ILE A 2 3.11 -4.35 5.44
N VAL A 3 2.40 -4.37 4.31
CA VAL A 3 1.70 -5.57 3.81
C VAL A 3 2.65 -6.74 3.57
N ALA A 4 3.79 -6.48 2.90
CA ALA A 4 4.79 -7.51 2.60
C ALA A 4 5.42 -8.10 3.87
N GLU A 5 5.69 -7.27 4.89
CA GLU A 5 6.24 -7.68 6.18
C GLU A 5 5.22 -8.42 7.06
N SER A 6 3.93 -8.10 6.92
CA SER A 6 2.86 -8.76 7.70
C SER A 6 2.65 -10.24 7.33
N GLY A 7 3.21 -10.70 6.21
CA GLY A 7 3.08 -12.07 5.73
C GLY A 7 1.67 -12.41 5.23
N TYR A 8 1.37 -13.71 5.19
CA TYR A 8 0.10 -14.26 4.72
C TYR A 8 -0.29 -13.77 3.31
N LEU A 9 0.70 -13.69 2.42
CA LEU A 9 0.52 -13.13 1.08
C LEU A 9 -0.29 -14.05 0.15
N ASP A 10 -0.40 -15.33 0.52
CA ASP A 10 -1.24 -16.35 -0.09
C ASP A 10 -2.70 -16.28 0.36
N ARG A 11 -3.03 -15.52 1.42
CA ARG A 11 -4.40 -15.47 1.91
C ARG A 11 -5.33 -14.69 0.96
N PRO A 12 -6.59 -15.13 0.84
CA PRO A 12 -7.62 -14.37 0.15
C PRO A 12 -7.96 -13.09 0.90
N VAL A 13 -8.16 -12.02 0.13
CA VAL A 13 -8.68 -10.72 0.58
C VAL A 13 -9.99 -10.47 -0.17
N THR A 14 -11.09 -10.33 0.57
CA THR A 14 -12.40 -9.98 0.02
C THR A 14 -12.52 -8.47 -0.06
N VAL A 15 -12.94 -7.95 -1.22
CA VAL A 15 -13.15 -6.53 -1.47
C VAL A 15 -14.46 -6.06 -0.82
N ASP A 16 -14.39 -4.97 -0.05
CA ASP A 16 -15.57 -4.33 0.52
C ASP A 16 -15.98 -3.11 -0.32
N PRO A 17 -17.26 -2.67 -0.26
CA PRO A 17 -17.71 -1.48 -0.96
C PRO A 17 -16.84 -0.24 -0.75
N VAL A 18 -16.36 -0.03 0.49
CA VAL A 18 -15.55 1.13 0.87
C VAL A 18 -14.17 1.19 0.17
N ASP A 19 -13.66 0.05 -0.31
CA ASP A 19 -12.39 -0.01 -1.02
C ASP A 19 -12.49 0.68 -2.38
N THR A 20 -13.67 0.60 -3.00
CA THR A 20 -13.93 1.16 -4.33
C THR A 20 -14.06 2.68 -4.33
N PHE A 21 -14.21 3.30 -3.15
CA PHE A 21 -14.29 4.76 -2.94
C PHE A 21 -12.91 5.43 -3.02
N ALA A 22 -12.20 5.18 -4.12
CA ALA A 22 -10.96 5.85 -4.47
C ALA A 22 -11.18 6.90 -5.58
N GLU A 23 -10.26 7.84 -5.74
CA GLU A 23 -10.22 8.72 -6.92
C GLU A 23 -9.54 8.00 -8.12
N PRO A 24 -9.49 8.58 -9.35
CA PRO A 24 -9.05 7.92 -10.57
C PRO A 24 -7.67 7.23 -10.51
N VAL A 25 -7.42 6.29 -11.46
CA VAL A 25 -6.38 5.23 -11.46
C VAL A 25 -6.78 4.06 -10.55
N LYS A 26 -7.60 3.15 -11.11
CA LYS A 26 -8.19 1.99 -10.44
C LYS A 26 -8.10 0.76 -11.32
N LEU A 27 -8.16 -0.44 -10.73
CA LEU A 27 -8.41 -1.69 -11.46
C LEU A 27 -9.90 -2.04 -11.56
N ASN A 28 -10.77 -1.30 -10.85
CA ASN A 28 -12.20 -1.56 -10.75
C ASN A 28 -12.51 -2.93 -10.13
N ILE A 29 -11.77 -3.27 -9.07
CA ILE A 29 -12.08 -4.43 -8.22
C ILE A 29 -13.52 -4.31 -7.68
N ARG A 30 -14.28 -5.41 -7.64
CA ARG A 30 -15.70 -5.36 -7.30
C ARG A 30 -15.97 -5.89 -5.89
N PRO A 31 -16.90 -5.28 -5.14
CA PRO A 31 -17.28 -5.78 -3.82
C PRO A 31 -17.72 -7.25 -3.89
N GLY A 32 -17.25 -8.05 -2.94
CA GLY A 32 -17.48 -9.48 -2.87
C GLY A 32 -16.52 -10.34 -3.71
N GLU A 33 -15.73 -9.75 -4.61
CA GLU A 33 -14.63 -10.48 -5.25
C GLU A 33 -13.50 -10.73 -4.25
N THR A 34 -12.78 -11.83 -4.46
CA THR A 34 -11.66 -12.25 -3.62
C THR A 34 -10.41 -12.38 -4.47
N TYR A 35 -9.30 -11.81 -4.00
CA TYR A 35 -7.99 -11.90 -4.62
C TYR A 35 -6.96 -12.39 -3.61
N GLN A 36 -5.90 -13.06 -4.05
CA GLN A 36 -4.78 -13.29 -3.13
C GLN A 36 -4.12 -11.95 -2.79
N ARG A 37 -3.71 -11.79 -1.53
CA ARG A 37 -3.03 -10.59 -1.05
C ARG A 37 -1.78 -10.25 -1.88
N ILE A 38 -1.04 -11.26 -2.36
CA ILE A 38 0.13 -11.08 -3.23
C ILE A 38 -0.24 -10.45 -4.58
N ASP A 39 -1.40 -10.79 -5.14
CA ASP A 39 -1.83 -10.29 -6.44
C ASP A 39 -2.27 -8.83 -6.33
N LEU A 40 -2.95 -8.47 -5.24
CA LEU A 40 -3.23 -7.09 -4.89
C LEU A 40 -1.94 -6.29 -4.67
N LEU A 41 -0.95 -6.86 -3.97
CA LEU A 41 0.33 -6.18 -3.74
C LEU A 41 1.10 -5.95 -5.05
N ARG A 42 1.08 -6.93 -5.97
CA ARG A 42 1.63 -6.78 -7.34
C ARG A 42 0.91 -5.70 -8.12
N ALA A 43 -0.42 -5.73 -8.12
CA ALA A 43 -1.25 -4.72 -8.79
C ALA A 43 -0.95 -3.31 -8.28
N LEU A 44 -0.84 -3.12 -6.96
CA LEU A 44 -0.48 -1.84 -6.37
C LEU A 44 0.89 -1.34 -6.86
N LEU A 45 1.91 -2.20 -6.80
CA LEU A 45 3.29 -1.81 -7.12
C LEU A 45 3.53 -1.58 -8.63
N VAL A 46 2.76 -2.22 -9.50
CA VAL A 46 2.93 -2.10 -10.97
C VAL A 46 1.95 -1.11 -11.60
N LYS A 47 0.72 -1.03 -11.11
CA LYS A 47 -0.36 -0.21 -11.71
C LYS A 47 -0.73 1.02 -10.87
N SER A 48 -0.24 1.12 -9.63
CA SER A 48 -0.57 2.22 -8.71
C SER A 48 -2.08 2.39 -8.52
N ALA A 49 -2.80 1.27 -8.45
CA ALA A 49 -4.26 1.27 -8.38
C ALA A 49 -4.78 1.67 -6.99
N ASN A 50 -5.55 2.76 -6.94
CA ASN A 50 -5.98 3.40 -5.70
C ASN A 50 -7.01 2.58 -4.91
N ASP A 51 -7.89 1.86 -5.61
CA ASP A 51 -8.86 0.91 -5.03
C ASP A 51 -8.15 -0.27 -4.36
N VAL A 52 -7.12 -0.80 -5.00
CA VAL A 52 -6.27 -1.86 -4.44
C VAL A 52 -5.50 -1.39 -3.20
N ALA A 53 -4.97 -0.16 -3.22
CA ALA A 53 -4.30 0.42 -2.06
C ALA A 53 -5.22 0.51 -0.83
N ARG A 54 -6.48 0.93 -1.04
CA ARG A 54 -7.50 0.98 0.02
C ARG A 54 -7.88 -0.41 0.52
N CYS A 55 -8.09 -1.36 -0.39
CA CYS A 55 -8.39 -2.76 -0.06
C CYS A 55 -7.29 -3.38 0.81
N LEU A 56 -6.02 -3.25 0.41
CA LEU A 56 -4.88 -3.74 1.19
C LEU A 56 -4.74 -3.06 2.56
N ALA A 57 -5.04 -1.75 2.64
CA ALA A 57 -5.00 -1.02 3.90
C ALA A 57 -6.07 -1.52 4.88
N ARG A 58 -7.31 -1.66 4.42
CA ARG A 58 -8.43 -2.19 5.21
C ARG A 58 -8.18 -3.64 5.64
N ASP A 59 -7.77 -4.49 4.71
CA ASP A 59 -7.40 -5.89 5.00
C ASP A 59 -6.31 -6.01 6.07
N ASN A 60 -5.32 -5.11 6.05
CA ASN A 60 -4.21 -5.17 6.99
C ASN A 60 -4.50 -4.54 8.37
N ALA A 61 -5.30 -3.47 8.42
CA ALA A 61 -5.45 -2.64 9.61
C ALA A 61 -6.90 -2.37 10.04
N GLY A 62 -7.89 -2.89 9.32
CA GLY A 62 -9.32 -2.67 9.56
C GLY A 62 -9.87 -1.39 8.92
N SER A 63 -9.05 -0.37 8.70
CA SER A 63 -9.44 0.86 7.99
C SER A 63 -8.25 1.57 7.34
N VAL A 64 -8.52 2.56 6.50
CA VAL A 64 -7.50 3.42 5.89
C VAL A 64 -6.77 4.25 6.94
N GLU A 65 -7.49 4.75 7.93
CA GLU A 65 -6.99 5.58 9.03
C GLU A 65 -6.05 4.78 9.93
N ALA A 66 -6.47 3.58 10.36
CA ALA A 66 -5.63 2.68 11.15
C ALA A 66 -4.39 2.23 10.36
N PHE A 67 -4.49 2.08 9.04
CA PHE A 67 -3.33 1.80 8.21
C PHE A 67 -2.38 3.00 8.11
N ALA A 68 -2.90 4.22 8.01
CA ALA A 68 -2.12 5.45 8.02
C ALA A 68 -1.34 5.62 9.34
N GLU A 69 -1.93 5.27 10.48
CA GLU A 69 -1.21 5.19 11.76
C GLU A 69 -0.03 4.21 11.71
N LYS A 70 -0.22 3.01 11.13
CA LYS A 70 0.89 2.07 10.89
C LYS A 70 1.95 2.63 9.93
N MET A 71 1.54 3.36 8.89
CA MET A 71 2.47 4.01 7.96
C MET A 71 3.35 5.04 8.69
N ASN A 72 2.76 5.86 9.55
CA ASN A 72 3.48 6.84 10.34
C ASN A 72 4.39 6.20 11.39
N GLY A 73 3.91 5.16 12.08
CA GLY A 73 4.74 4.39 13.01
C GLY A 73 5.94 3.74 12.32
N LYS A 74 5.74 3.18 11.11
CA LYS A 74 6.83 2.62 10.31
C LYS A 74 7.80 3.69 9.82
N ALA A 75 7.31 4.86 9.39
CA ALA A 75 8.16 5.98 8.98
C ALA A 75 9.07 6.42 10.13
N GLN A 76 8.53 6.57 11.34
CA GLN A 76 9.30 6.89 12.54
C GLN A 76 10.36 5.82 12.85
N GLN A 77 10.01 4.53 12.79
CA GLN A 77 10.94 3.42 13.01
C GLN A 77 12.13 3.44 12.03
N LEU A 78 11.91 3.91 10.80
CA LEU A 78 12.95 4.02 9.78
C LEU A 78 13.77 5.32 9.87
N GLY A 79 13.37 6.26 10.72
CA GLY A 79 13.98 7.60 10.80
C GLY A 79 13.47 8.61 9.77
N ALA A 80 12.35 8.31 9.09
CA ALA A 80 11.64 9.23 8.20
C ALA A 80 10.71 10.16 9.01
N THR A 81 11.31 11.03 9.82
CA THR A 81 10.60 11.86 10.81
C THR A 81 10.00 13.16 10.28
N HIS A 82 10.25 13.49 9.01
CA HIS A 82 9.68 14.65 8.31
C HIS A 82 8.62 14.21 7.30
N SER A 83 7.85 13.19 7.67
CA SER A 83 6.78 12.61 6.87
C SER A 83 5.53 12.39 7.70
N HIS A 84 4.38 12.59 7.08
CA HIS A 84 3.07 12.31 7.66
C HIS A 84 2.15 11.80 6.56
N PHE A 85 1.63 10.59 6.75
CA PHE A 85 0.77 9.89 5.80
C PHE A 85 -0.66 9.79 6.35
N LEU A 86 -1.65 10.02 5.49
CA LEU A 86 -3.07 9.97 5.82
C LEU A 86 -3.87 9.03 4.91
N ASN A 87 -3.28 8.58 3.80
CA ASN A 87 -3.86 7.58 2.92
C ASN A 87 -2.78 6.63 2.36
N PRO A 88 -3.17 5.43 1.89
CA PRO A 88 -2.23 4.43 1.38
C PRO A 88 -1.82 4.65 -0.08
N ASN A 89 -2.41 5.63 -0.77
CA ASN A 89 -2.31 5.77 -2.23
C ASN A 89 -1.60 7.05 -2.70
N GLY A 90 -1.32 8.00 -1.80
CA GLY A 90 -0.59 9.22 -2.12
C GLY A 90 -1.45 10.35 -2.70
N LEU A 91 -2.77 10.18 -2.81
CA LEU A 91 -3.65 11.25 -3.26
C LEU A 91 -3.54 12.47 -2.33
N PRO A 92 -3.63 13.70 -2.87
CA PRO A 92 -3.52 14.91 -2.06
C PRO A 92 -4.57 14.95 -0.95
N ILE A 93 -4.12 15.15 0.29
CA ILE A 93 -4.99 15.37 1.45
C ILE A 93 -4.28 16.38 2.37
N PRO A 94 -4.98 17.42 2.87
CA PRO A 94 -4.38 18.38 3.79
C PRO A 94 -3.69 17.69 4.97
N GLY A 95 -2.43 18.04 5.20
CA GLY A 95 -1.61 17.46 6.27
C GLY A 95 -0.81 16.22 5.85
N GLN A 96 -0.98 15.65 4.65
CA GLN A 96 -0.09 14.60 4.14
C GLN A 96 1.14 15.22 3.46
N TYR A 97 2.34 14.82 3.88
CA TYR A 97 3.60 15.32 3.32
C TYR A 97 4.76 14.33 3.55
N SER A 98 5.86 14.55 2.83
CA SER A 98 7.13 13.88 3.05
C SER A 98 8.27 14.75 2.51
N THR A 99 9.51 14.26 2.60
CA THR A 99 10.68 14.87 1.99
C THR A 99 11.38 13.88 1.05
N ALA A 100 12.19 14.38 0.11
CA ALA A 100 13.00 13.51 -0.74
C ALA A 100 13.92 12.58 0.09
N ARG A 101 14.45 13.08 1.20
CA ARG A 101 15.29 12.32 2.13
C ARG A 101 14.50 11.16 2.75
N ASP A 102 13.33 11.45 3.30
CA ASP A 102 12.51 10.45 3.97
C ASP A 102 12.01 9.37 3.02
N LEU A 103 11.54 9.77 1.82
CA LEU A 103 11.15 8.83 0.78
C LEU A 103 12.33 7.95 0.34
N SER A 104 13.56 8.48 0.29
CA SER A 104 14.75 7.68 -0.04
C SER A 104 15.05 6.63 1.03
N VAL A 105 14.84 6.96 2.32
CA VAL A 105 15.01 6.04 3.45
C VAL A 105 13.97 4.93 3.39
N ILE A 106 12.69 5.29 3.16
CA ILE A 106 11.58 4.34 3.03
C ILE A 106 11.78 3.44 1.81
N ALA A 107 12.15 4.01 0.66
CA ALA A 107 12.38 3.26 -0.57
C ALA A 107 13.54 2.26 -0.42
N ARG A 108 14.64 2.67 0.21
CA ARG A 108 15.78 1.77 0.49
C ARG A 108 15.36 0.60 1.38
N ALA A 109 14.60 0.85 2.44
CA ALA A 109 14.08 -0.20 3.31
C ALA A 109 13.12 -1.14 2.57
N ALA A 110 12.21 -0.58 1.78
CA ALA A 110 11.28 -1.37 0.97
C ALA A 110 12.01 -2.24 -0.06
N TYR A 111 13.04 -1.71 -0.73
CA TYR A 111 13.82 -2.45 -1.73
C TYR A 111 14.68 -3.58 -1.12
N ALA A 112 15.02 -3.49 0.16
CA ALA A 112 15.71 -4.58 0.87
C ALA A 112 14.80 -5.81 1.10
N ASN A 113 13.48 -5.64 1.06
CA ASN A 113 12.54 -6.75 1.15
C ASN A 113 12.52 -7.55 -0.17
N PRO A 114 12.85 -8.85 -0.17
CA PRO A 114 12.99 -9.63 -1.41
C PRO A 114 11.67 -9.76 -2.19
N THR A 115 10.52 -9.80 -1.50
CA THR A 115 9.20 -9.84 -2.14
C THR A 115 8.90 -8.55 -2.88
N ILE A 116 9.20 -7.40 -2.28
CA ILE A 116 8.98 -6.10 -2.94
C ILE A 116 9.94 -5.98 -4.12
N ARG A 117 11.22 -6.30 -3.91
CA ARG A 117 12.25 -6.26 -4.95
C ARG A 117 11.87 -7.09 -6.18
N SER A 118 11.35 -8.31 -5.98
CA SER A 118 10.96 -9.15 -7.11
C SER A 118 9.77 -8.58 -7.89
N ILE A 119 8.82 -7.91 -7.21
CA ILE A 119 7.65 -7.30 -7.84
C ILE A 119 8.02 -6.04 -8.61
N VAL A 120 8.81 -5.13 -8.03
CA VAL A 120 9.13 -3.83 -8.68
C VAL A 120 10.07 -3.97 -9.89
N CYS A 121 10.73 -5.12 -10.03
CA CYS A 121 11.51 -5.46 -11.22
C CYS A 121 10.67 -6.08 -12.36
N LEU A 122 9.35 -6.25 -12.18
CA LEU A 122 8.48 -6.77 -13.23
C LEU A 122 8.26 -5.70 -14.32
N PRO A 123 8.42 -6.04 -15.62
CA PRO A 123 8.14 -5.10 -16.70
C PRO A 123 6.62 -4.86 -16.88
N GLN A 124 5.80 -5.84 -16.52
CA GLN A 124 4.34 -5.79 -16.55
C GLN A 124 3.74 -6.81 -15.57
N LEU A 125 2.45 -6.67 -15.27
CA LEU A 125 1.70 -7.76 -14.60
C LEU A 125 1.63 -8.96 -15.57
N VAL A 126 1.96 -10.14 -15.05
CA VAL A 126 1.78 -11.43 -15.72
C VAL A 126 0.49 -12.09 -15.29
#